data_AF-A0A8W7PHF5-F1
#
_entry.id   AF-A0A8W7PHF5-F1
#
_cell.length_a   1.000
_cell.length_b   1.000
_cell.length_c   1.000
_cell.angle_alpha   90.00
_cell.angle_beta   90.00
_cell.angle_gamma   90.00
#
_symmetry.space_group_name_H-M   'P 1'
#
loop_
_entity.id
_entity.type
_entity.pdbx_description
1 polymer ?
#
loop_
_entity_poly.entity_id
_entity_poly.type
_entity_poly.pdbx_seq_one_letter_code
_entity_poly.pdbx_strand_id
1 'polypeptide(L)'
;MEPPAKKTKLDTENGPNSSASQSVSSSYHGMFYHLRLGMVILLHSYNLHRKGTLPHLSITMEDREAGKFDDIVIRYASSTTPKGTIYIQAKHKLSSENTKPLTEGDFFTKKASSTPFSIPMYFRSYLDHYRPASNGSHAYLLCTNATIDDKMMQYFTRRHYDVSDILSFCDLINATCYSFKREGKFTALFKDLRRVSLEKLGKLLATHAKTGEEINSNDTLIRLYHNLIAMSVERVTSNVFRFKREFWTAHDATPMGRLRIIVEREYGKLPQNKPKEEAIQLTISNASIDIPNATANPGSVDQFCFEQIDRIIHQFCDEFLLVCGSKSESNLLSDAHELMPSWVRDRKGTFENLQTLLLEALRGEGTNTITLKQLKEKYIEVNANESFNMLRVLTQEHFQSVRNEYPFIELQIIKNEEARQQLKRRHLLLALVVMFDKDDRATLLSNKEQLEVARCLQKLAESNEKTGIVLGVRDDMPQFSHRIFAEYFAASWLHEHKHRAECVSFRQSESYGKRELSRVRDFFDRMIQMG
;
A
#
# COMPACT_ATOMS: atom_id res chain seq x y z
N MET A 1 28.90 -19.64 -7.87
CA MET A 1 28.55 -20.30 -6.59
C MET A 1 27.27 -19.66 -6.09
N GLU A 2 26.14 -20.28 -6.39
CA GLU A 2 24.81 -19.89 -5.92
C GLU A 2 24.55 -20.42 -4.50
N PRO A 3 23.76 -19.72 -3.67
CA PRO A 3 23.34 -20.21 -2.35
C PRO A 3 22.12 -21.14 -2.47
N PRO A 4 21.95 -22.12 -1.57
CA PRO A 4 20.96 -23.19 -1.75
C PRO A 4 19.55 -22.80 -1.30
N ALA A 5 18.58 -23.26 -2.09
CA ALA A 5 17.15 -23.21 -1.83
C ALA A 5 16.74 -24.04 -0.60
N LYS A 6 15.86 -23.50 0.24
CA LYS A 6 15.20 -24.22 1.34
C LYS A 6 14.23 -25.26 0.75
N LYS A 7 14.54 -26.55 0.96
CA LYS A 7 13.62 -27.67 0.69
C LYS A 7 12.54 -27.74 1.77
N THR A 8 11.29 -27.71 1.35
CA THR A 8 10.10 -28.04 2.12
C THR A 8 10.10 -29.55 2.42
N LYS A 9 9.99 -29.94 3.69
CA LYS A 9 9.76 -31.33 4.10
C LYS A 9 8.30 -31.70 3.83
N LEU A 10 8.10 -32.70 2.98
CA LEU A 10 6.86 -33.46 2.85
C LEU A 10 6.97 -34.60 3.87
N ASP A 11 6.12 -34.63 4.90
CA ASP A 11 6.02 -35.77 5.81
C ASP A 11 4.81 -36.63 5.44
N THR A 12 5.07 -37.94 5.43
CA THR A 12 4.24 -39.06 5.02
C THR A 12 3.12 -39.39 6.02
N GLU A 13 2.04 -39.98 5.50
CA GLU A 13 0.79 -40.37 6.16
C GLU A 13 0.93 -41.22 7.45
N ASN A 14 0.06 -40.94 8.45
CA ASN A 14 -0.67 -41.94 9.27
C ASN A 14 -1.65 -41.28 10.28
N GLY A 15 -2.97 -41.56 10.14
CA GLY A 15 -4.00 -41.55 11.22
C GLY A 15 -4.70 -40.23 11.63
N PRO A 16 -6.04 -40.20 11.84
CA PRO A 16 -6.82 -38.96 11.89
C PRO A 16 -6.85 -38.32 13.28
N ASN A 17 -6.14 -37.21 13.46
CA ASN A 17 -6.30 -36.34 14.64
C ASN A 17 -7.08 -35.07 14.27
N SER A 18 -8.25 -34.93 14.91
CA SER A 18 -9.22 -33.82 14.79
C SER A 18 -8.72 -32.44 15.22
N SER A 19 -7.43 -32.27 15.53
CA SER A 19 -6.82 -31.00 15.93
C SER A 19 -6.18 -30.22 14.76
N ALA A 20 -5.87 -30.88 13.64
CA ALA A 20 -5.24 -30.24 12.48
C ALA A 20 -6.24 -29.45 11.63
N SER A 21 -7.52 -29.85 11.58
CA SER A 21 -8.56 -29.14 10.81
C SER A 21 -8.98 -27.81 11.43
N GLN A 22 -8.91 -27.67 12.77
CA GLN A 22 -9.23 -26.42 13.48
C GLN A 22 -8.10 -25.38 13.39
N SER A 23 -6.83 -25.79 13.40
CA SER A 23 -5.70 -24.85 13.26
C SER A 23 -5.62 -24.28 11.85
N VAL A 24 -5.88 -25.11 10.84
CA VAL A 24 -5.92 -24.71 9.43
C VAL A 24 -7.09 -23.76 9.17
N SER A 25 -8.30 -24.04 9.70
CA SER A 25 -9.45 -23.12 9.53
C SER A 25 -9.24 -21.78 10.23
N SER A 26 -8.66 -21.76 11.44
CA SER A 26 -8.37 -20.52 12.17
C SER A 26 -7.37 -19.61 11.45
N SER A 27 -6.39 -20.19 10.75
CA SER A 27 -5.41 -19.48 9.93
C SER A 27 -6.06 -18.82 8.71
N TYR A 28 -6.95 -19.55 8.01
CA TYR A 28 -7.68 -19.01 6.86
C TYR A 28 -8.59 -17.85 7.27
N HIS A 29 -9.33 -17.96 8.37
CA HIS A 29 -10.19 -16.88 8.86
C HIS A 29 -9.40 -15.64 9.27
N GLY A 30 -8.22 -15.81 9.87
CA GLY A 30 -7.32 -14.68 10.17
C GLY A 30 -6.86 -13.96 8.91
N MET A 31 -6.43 -14.72 7.90
CA MET A 31 -5.99 -14.19 6.61
C MET A 31 -7.12 -13.46 5.86
N PHE A 32 -8.34 -14.02 5.83
CA PHE A 32 -9.45 -13.34 5.20
C PHE A 32 -9.87 -12.08 5.95
N TYR A 33 -9.92 -12.10 7.28
CA TYR A 33 -10.19 -10.91 8.08
C TYR A 33 -9.19 -9.77 7.77
N HIS A 34 -7.91 -10.10 7.71
CA HIS A 34 -6.85 -9.16 7.32
C HIS A 34 -7.05 -8.61 5.91
N LEU A 35 -7.32 -9.47 4.92
CA LEU A 35 -7.62 -9.06 3.54
C LEU A 35 -8.84 -8.12 3.45
N ARG A 36 -9.94 -8.47 4.14
CA ARG A 36 -11.18 -7.66 4.11
C ARG A 36 -10.99 -6.32 4.81
N LEU A 37 -10.27 -6.30 5.93
CA LEU A 37 -9.90 -5.07 6.61
C LEU A 37 -9.03 -4.17 5.69
N GLY A 38 -8.03 -4.76 5.03
CA GLY A 38 -7.20 -4.07 4.04
C GLY A 38 -8.01 -3.48 2.88
N MET A 39 -9.02 -4.22 2.40
CA MET A 39 -9.92 -3.74 1.35
C MET A 39 -10.74 -2.52 1.77
N VAL A 40 -11.37 -2.56 2.96
CA VAL A 40 -12.14 -1.42 3.50
C VAL A 40 -11.25 -0.19 3.64
N ILE A 41 -10.05 -0.35 4.19
CA ILE A 41 -9.07 0.72 4.37
C ILE A 41 -8.63 1.30 3.01
N LEU A 42 -8.33 0.45 2.03
CA LEU A 42 -7.92 0.86 0.68
C LEU A 42 -9.00 1.70 0.01
N LEU A 43 -10.24 1.23 0.01
CA LEU A 43 -11.37 1.92 -0.61
C LEU A 43 -11.71 3.23 0.11
N HIS A 44 -11.71 3.22 1.44
CA HIS A 44 -11.92 4.43 2.23
C HIS A 44 -10.85 5.49 1.95
N SER A 45 -9.58 5.09 2.00
CA SER A 45 -8.45 5.99 1.76
C SER A 45 -8.45 6.55 0.33
N TYR A 46 -8.85 5.73 -0.65
CA TYR A 46 -9.03 6.19 -2.03
C TYR A 46 -10.17 7.20 -2.18
N ASN A 47 -11.28 7.01 -1.48
CA ASN A 47 -12.37 7.97 -1.47
C ASN A 47 -11.95 9.31 -0.85
N LEU A 48 -11.12 9.30 0.20
CA LEU A 48 -10.53 10.52 0.75
C LEU A 48 -9.57 11.20 -0.24
N HIS A 49 -8.75 10.42 -0.97
CA HIS A 49 -7.92 10.95 -2.06
C HIS A 49 -8.77 11.64 -3.15
N ARG A 50 -9.87 11.01 -3.58
CA ARG A 50 -10.79 11.56 -4.59
C ARG A 50 -11.46 12.86 -4.15
N LYS A 51 -11.66 13.04 -2.84
CA LYS A 51 -12.18 14.29 -2.24
C LYS A 51 -11.09 15.36 -2.06
N GLY A 52 -9.84 15.06 -2.42
CA GLY A 52 -8.71 15.98 -2.27
C GLY A 52 -8.09 16.01 -0.88
N THR A 53 -8.55 15.16 0.05
CA THR A 53 -8.08 15.17 1.44
C THR A 53 -6.72 14.51 1.62
N LEU A 54 -6.44 13.46 0.83
CA LEU A 54 -5.20 12.69 0.85
C LEU A 54 -4.48 12.77 -0.51
N PRO A 55 -3.73 13.85 -0.82
CA PRO A 55 -2.99 13.97 -2.08
C PRO A 55 -1.99 12.83 -2.32
N HIS A 56 -1.37 12.31 -1.26
CA HIS A 56 -0.47 11.17 -1.32
C HIS A 56 -0.99 10.05 -0.45
N LEU A 57 -0.96 8.83 -1.00
CA LEU A 57 -1.41 7.62 -0.32
C LEU A 57 -0.65 6.42 -0.89
N SER A 58 -0.15 5.57 -0.01
CA SER A 58 0.23 4.20 -0.33
C SER A 58 -0.12 3.26 0.83
N ILE A 59 -0.41 2.01 0.49
CA ILE A 59 -0.75 0.96 1.46
C ILE A 59 0.18 -0.21 1.22
N THR A 60 0.87 -0.65 2.26
CA THR A 60 1.74 -1.82 2.23
C THR A 60 1.11 -2.93 3.05
N MET A 61 1.04 -4.12 2.48
CA MET A 61 0.58 -5.34 3.18
C MET A 61 1.81 -6.13 3.63
N GLU A 62 1.81 -6.69 4.84
CA GLU A 62 2.94 -7.48 5.38
C GLU A 62 4.28 -6.73 5.30
N ASP A 63 4.31 -5.51 5.84
CA ASP A 63 5.49 -4.64 5.86
C ASP A 63 6.46 -5.07 6.97
N ARG A 64 7.46 -5.87 6.60
CA ARG A 64 8.48 -6.39 7.53
C ARG A 64 9.25 -5.30 8.29
N GLU A 65 9.30 -4.08 7.79
CA GLU A 65 9.96 -2.96 8.47
C GLU A 65 9.11 -2.33 9.58
N ALA A 66 7.84 -2.74 9.74
CA ALA A 66 6.94 -2.26 10.79
C ALA A 66 6.92 -3.15 12.04
N GLY A 67 7.74 -4.20 12.09
CA GLY A 67 7.89 -5.06 13.25
C GLY A 67 6.62 -5.86 13.55
N LYS A 68 5.95 -5.56 14.67
CA LYS A 68 4.69 -6.22 15.10
C LYS A 68 3.42 -5.50 14.62
N PHE A 69 3.56 -4.44 13.83
CA PHE A 69 2.44 -3.71 13.23
C PHE A 69 2.54 -3.75 11.71
N ASP A 70 2.90 -4.92 11.21
CA ASP A 70 3.29 -5.21 9.83
C ASP A 70 2.13 -5.59 8.91
N ASP A 71 1.01 -6.06 9.46
CA ASP A 71 -0.12 -6.54 8.66
C ASP A 71 -0.57 -5.50 7.61
N ILE A 72 -0.78 -4.24 8.02
CA ILE A 72 -1.16 -3.15 7.11
C ILE A 72 -0.44 -1.86 7.52
N VAL A 73 0.28 -1.24 6.59
CA VAL A 73 0.93 0.05 6.79
C VAL A 73 0.44 1.06 5.78
N ILE A 74 -0.12 2.16 6.25
CA ILE A 74 -0.64 3.25 5.42
C ILE A 74 0.31 4.42 5.52
N ARG A 75 0.82 4.90 4.38
CA ARG A 75 1.63 6.12 4.30
C ARG A 75 0.83 7.17 3.54
N TYR A 76 0.66 8.34 4.14
CA TYR A 76 -0.19 9.38 3.57
C TYR A 76 0.37 10.78 3.80
N ALA A 77 -0.17 11.73 3.03
CA ALA A 77 -0.01 13.15 3.30
C ALA A 77 -1.38 13.83 3.19
N SER A 78 -1.64 14.80 4.07
CA SER A 78 -2.82 15.66 4.09
C SER A 78 -2.40 17.12 4.30
N SER A 79 -3.37 18.05 4.28
CA SER A 79 -3.13 19.47 4.57
C SER A 79 -2.62 19.72 5.99
N THR A 80 -3.06 18.91 6.96
CA THR A 80 -2.67 19.00 8.38
C THR A 80 -1.51 18.11 8.74
N THR A 81 -1.25 17.05 7.96
CA THR A 81 -0.19 16.07 8.22
C THR A 81 0.62 15.85 6.94
N PRO A 82 1.73 16.60 6.76
CA PRO A 82 2.56 16.50 5.55
C PRO A 82 3.15 15.10 5.33
N LYS A 83 3.37 14.36 6.42
CA LYS A 83 3.89 12.99 6.40
C LYS A 83 3.27 12.19 7.54
N GLY A 84 2.34 11.30 7.23
CA GLY A 84 1.67 10.44 8.20
C GLY A 84 1.92 8.97 7.91
N THR A 85 2.11 8.17 8.96
CA THR A 85 2.17 6.71 8.87
C THR A 85 1.25 6.05 9.89
N ILE A 86 0.46 5.09 9.46
CA ILE A 86 -0.40 4.27 10.32
C ILE A 86 0.07 2.83 10.18
N TYR A 87 0.46 2.24 11.30
CA TYR A 87 0.89 0.86 11.39
C TYR A 87 -0.21 0.05 12.07
N ILE A 88 -0.66 -1.05 11.46
CA ILE A 88 -1.82 -1.80 11.93
C ILE A 88 -1.43 -3.26 12.10
N GLN A 89 -1.73 -3.81 13.27
CA GLN A 89 -1.84 -5.25 13.48
C GLN A 89 -3.32 -5.63 13.57
N ALA A 90 -3.76 -6.52 12.68
CA ALA A 90 -5.05 -7.16 12.67
C ALA A 90 -5.04 -8.44 13.54
N LYS A 91 -6.01 -8.57 14.45
CA LYS A 91 -6.25 -9.78 15.24
C LYS A 91 -7.71 -10.20 15.19
N HIS A 92 -7.96 -11.39 14.68
CA HIS A 92 -9.30 -11.97 14.60
C HIS A 92 -9.51 -13.04 15.68
N LYS A 93 -10.64 -12.99 16.37
CA LYS A 93 -11.10 -14.01 17.33
C LYS A 93 -12.36 -14.66 16.75
N LEU A 94 -12.33 -15.98 16.54
CA LEU A 94 -13.45 -16.72 15.95
C LEU A 94 -14.68 -16.69 16.86
N SER A 95 -15.84 -16.47 16.25
CA SER A 95 -17.14 -16.23 16.90
C SER A 95 -17.80 -17.47 17.51
N SER A 96 -17.19 -18.66 17.42
CA SER A 96 -17.79 -19.92 17.90
C SER A 96 -17.72 -20.09 19.43
N GLU A 97 -17.01 -19.21 20.13
CA GLU A 97 -17.02 -19.12 21.58
C GLU A 97 -17.61 -17.76 21.93
N ASN A 98 -18.48 -17.69 22.94
CA ASN A 98 -18.82 -16.44 23.62
C ASN A 98 -17.52 -15.67 23.87
N THR A 99 -17.17 -14.72 23.00
CA THR A 99 -15.84 -14.15 22.93
C THR A 99 -15.68 -13.29 24.16
N LYS A 100 -15.12 -13.90 25.21
CA LYS A 100 -14.82 -13.20 26.46
C LYS A 100 -14.12 -11.89 26.09
N PRO A 101 -14.64 -10.75 26.59
CA PRO A 101 -14.02 -9.46 26.39
C PRO A 101 -12.54 -9.52 26.80
N LEU A 102 -11.71 -8.74 26.13
CA LEU A 102 -10.30 -8.63 26.47
C LEU A 102 -10.16 -7.97 27.83
N THR A 103 -9.37 -8.61 28.70
CA THR A 103 -9.19 -8.23 30.09
C THR A 103 -7.81 -7.61 30.33
N GLU A 104 -7.60 -7.11 31.55
CA GLU A 104 -6.30 -6.58 31.98
C GLU A 104 -5.17 -7.61 31.82
N GLY A 105 -5.47 -8.89 32.09
CA GLY A 105 -4.50 -9.97 31.96
C GLY A 105 -4.06 -10.23 30.51
N ASP A 106 -4.90 -9.90 29.53
CA ASP A 106 -4.58 -10.06 28.11
C ASP A 106 -3.62 -8.97 27.62
N PHE A 107 -3.83 -7.74 28.11
CA PHE A 107 -3.09 -6.55 27.70
C PHE A 107 -1.78 -6.34 28.46
N PHE A 108 -1.78 -6.57 29.78
CA PHE A 108 -0.68 -6.22 30.68
C PHE A 108 0.10 -7.44 31.18
N THR A 109 -0.01 -8.58 30.49
CA THR A 109 0.75 -9.78 30.89
C THR A 109 2.27 -9.56 30.84
N LYS A 110 2.96 -10.14 31.82
CA LYS A 110 4.42 -10.13 31.91
C LYS A 110 5.08 -11.05 30.88
N LYS A 111 4.35 -12.05 30.36
CA LYS A 111 4.82 -12.97 29.31
C LYS A 111 4.64 -12.31 27.94
N ALA A 112 5.49 -11.33 27.64
CA ALA A 112 5.47 -10.56 26.39
C ALA A 112 5.60 -11.41 25.11
N SER A 113 5.91 -12.71 25.21
CA SER A 113 6.08 -13.60 24.05
C SER A 113 4.91 -14.56 23.80
N SER A 114 3.87 -14.61 24.65
CA SER A 114 2.86 -15.68 24.56
C SER A 114 1.40 -15.23 24.45
N THR A 115 1.12 -13.92 24.36
CA THR A 115 -0.28 -13.45 24.21
C THR A 115 -0.40 -12.46 23.06
N PRO A 116 -1.43 -12.60 22.20
CA PRO A 116 -1.57 -11.81 20.98
C PRO A 116 -1.94 -10.34 21.21
N PHE A 117 -2.31 -9.95 22.44
CA PHE A 117 -2.73 -8.59 22.79
C PHE A 117 -1.77 -7.87 23.77
N SER A 118 -0.60 -8.46 24.08
CA SER A 118 0.34 -7.90 25.07
C SER A 118 0.92 -6.55 24.62
N ILE A 119 0.59 -5.47 25.33
CA ILE A 119 1.17 -4.15 25.09
C ILE A 119 2.69 -4.14 25.28
N PRO A 120 3.29 -4.79 26.30
CA PRO A 120 4.74 -4.91 26.40
C PRO A 120 5.41 -5.54 25.17
N MET A 121 4.74 -6.48 24.48
CA MET A 121 5.24 -7.04 23.21
C MET A 121 5.30 -5.97 22.11
N TYR A 122 4.22 -5.21 21.96
CA TYR A 122 4.12 -4.15 20.96
C TYR A 122 5.12 -3.02 21.23
N PHE A 123 5.26 -2.60 22.49
CA PHE A 123 6.27 -1.62 22.88
C PHE A 123 7.70 -2.12 22.61
N ARG A 124 7.97 -3.40 22.86
CA ARG A 124 9.28 -4.00 22.53
C ARG A 124 9.57 -3.88 21.04
N SER A 125 8.58 -4.08 20.17
CA SER A 125 8.71 -3.92 18.73
C SER A 125 8.78 -2.46 18.29
N TYR A 126 8.08 -1.56 18.97
CA TYR A 126 8.14 -0.12 18.72
C TYR A 126 9.57 0.40 18.90
N LEU A 127 10.27 -0.04 19.94
CA LEU A 127 11.67 0.33 20.19
C LEU A 127 12.65 -0.13 19.09
N ASP A 128 12.37 -1.23 18.38
CA ASP A 128 13.24 -1.70 17.29
C ASP A 128 13.22 -0.75 16.08
N HIS A 129 12.12 0.00 15.91
CA HIS A 129 11.88 0.87 14.76
C HIS A 129 11.81 2.35 15.16
N TYR A 130 12.01 2.65 16.44
CA TYR A 130 11.95 4.00 16.96
C TYR A 130 13.04 4.86 16.35
N ARG A 131 12.62 5.96 15.71
CA ARG A 131 13.52 6.97 15.13
C ARG A 131 13.26 8.33 15.77
N PRO A 132 14.12 8.78 16.71
CA PRO A 132 14.02 10.13 17.25
C PRO A 132 14.29 11.12 16.11
N ALA A 133 13.33 12.01 15.81
CA ALA A 133 13.36 13.02 14.73
C ALA A 133 12.76 12.61 13.36
N SER A 134 11.82 11.68 13.28
CA SER A 134 10.96 11.64 12.09
C SER A 134 9.91 12.77 12.18
N ASN A 135 9.98 13.75 11.27
CA ASN A 135 9.04 14.89 11.16
C ASN A 135 7.61 14.48 10.71
N GLY A 136 7.19 13.25 11.01
CA GLY A 136 5.90 12.71 10.59
C GLY A 136 5.02 12.34 11.78
N SER A 137 3.71 12.32 11.56
CA SER A 137 2.74 11.77 12.50
C SER A 137 2.75 10.24 12.38
N HIS A 138 2.71 9.54 13.51
CA HIS A 138 2.65 8.09 13.57
C HIS A 138 1.48 7.63 14.43
N ALA A 139 0.81 6.57 14.00
CA ALA A 139 -0.18 5.88 14.82
C ALA A 139 0.03 4.36 14.73
N TYR A 140 -0.03 3.69 15.89
CA TYR A 140 0.19 2.24 16.00
C TYR A 140 -1.10 1.58 16.50
N LEU A 141 -1.78 0.88 15.61
CA LEU A 141 -3.11 0.34 15.84
C LEU A 141 -3.05 -1.16 16.10
N LEU A 142 -3.67 -1.58 17.20
CA LEU A 142 -4.10 -2.97 17.38
C LEU A 142 -5.59 -3.07 17.05
N CYS A 143 -5.91 -3.64 15.89
CA CYS A 143 -7.27 -3.74 15.38
C CYS A 143 -7.83 -5.16 15.54
N THR A 144 -8.97 -5.29 16.21
CA THR A 144 -9.59 -6.57 16.51
C THR A 144 -11.11 -6.53 16.53
N ASN A 145 -11.71 -7.67 16.19
CA ASN A 145 -13.16 -7.89 16.33
C ASN A 145 -13.56 -8.20 17.77
N ALA A 146 -12.60 -8.44 18.68
CA ALA A 146 -12.89 -8.65 20.09
C ALA A 146 -13.37 -7.36 20.77
N THR A 147 -14.30 -7.50 21.71
CA THR A 147 -14.69 -6.42 22.63
C THR A 147 -13.70 -6.34 23.80
N ILE A 148 -13.75 -5.23 24.54
CA ILE A 148 -12.94 -5.01 25.73
C ILE A 148 -13.84 -5.03 26.97
N ASP A 149 -13.32 -5.56 28.08
CA ASP A 149 -14.05 -5.61 29.34
C ASP A 149 -14.30 -4.20 29.88
N ASP A 150 -15.45 -3.95 30.50
CA ASP A 150 -15.81 -2.63 31.03
C ASP A 150 -14.82 -2.11 32.06
N LYS A 151 -14.16 -3.00 32.82
CA LYS A 151 -13.10 -2.61 33.78
C LYS A 151 -11.89 -2.02 33.09
N MET A 152 -11.67 -2.31 31.80
CA MET A 152 -10.59 -1.71 31.02
C MET A 152 -10.86 -0.25 30.68
N MET A 153 -12.11 0.22 30.74
CA MET A 153 -12.46 1.61 30.40
C MET A 153 -11.81 2.63 31.34
N GLN A 154 -11.36 2.23 32.53
CA GLN A 154 -10.59 3.10 33.42
C GLN A 154 -9.23 3.50 32.81
N TYR A 155 -8.71 2.72 31.87
CA TYR A 155 -7.40 2.90 31.23
C TYR A 155 -7.47 3.64 29.90
N PHE A 156 -8.64 3.72 29.28
CA PHE A 156 -8.80 4.21 27.92
C PHE A 156 -9.74 5.40 27.82
N THR A 157 -9.47 6.27 26.85
CA THR A 157 -10.37 7.32 26.37
C THR A 157 -10.81 6.96 24.97
N ARG A 158 -12.12 6.98 24.74
CA ARG A 158 -12.69 6.80 23.40
C ARG A 158 -12.28 7.97 22.50
N ARG A 159 -11.82 7.65 21.29
CA ARG A 159 -11.50 8.62 20.24
C ARG A 159 -12.59 8.62 19.18
N HIS A 160 -12.87 9.82 18.69
CA HIS A 160 -13.75 10.06 17.56
C HIS A 160 -12.96 10.86 16.53
N TYR A 161 -13.17 10.53 15.26
CA TYR A 161 -12.47 11.15 14.15
C TYR A 161 -13.48 11.80 13.21
N ASP A 162 -13.09 12.92 12.62
CA ASP A 162 -13.89 13.56 11.58
C ASP A 162 -13.94 12.68 10.33
N VAL A 163 -15.01 12.79 9.53
CA VAL A 163 -15.20 11.99 8.30
C VAL A 163 -14.10 12.24 7.25
N SER A 164 -13.36 13.35 7.35
CA SER A 164 -12.19 13.64 6.52
C SER A 164 -10.88 13.03 7.04
N ASP A 165 -10.84 12.59 8.30
CA ASP A 165 -9.67 11.93 8.87
C ASP A 165 -9.54 10.50 8.34
N ILE A 166 -8.32 10.08 8.05
CA ILE A 166 -8.04 8.73 7.57
C ILE A 166 -8.45 7.66 8.59
N LEU A 167 -8.39 7.94 9.89
CA LEU A 167 -8.81 7.03 10.96
C LEU A 167 -10.34 6.90 11.09
N SER A 168 -11.12 7.68 10.34
CA SER A 168 -12.59 7.52 10.29
C SER A 168 -13.03 6.18 9.70
N PHE A 169 -12.12 5.40 9.09
CA PHE A 169 -12.39 4.00 8.75
C PHE A 169 -12.81 3.15 9.97
N CYS A 170 -12.42 3.53 11.19
CA CYS A 170 -12.83 2.84 12.42
C CYS A 170 -14.36 2.78 12.55
N ASP A 171 -15.05 3.87 12.22
CA ASP A 171 -16.51 3.93 12.27
C ASP A 171 -17.15 3.05 11.17
N LEU A 172 -16.52 2.98 9.99
CA LEU A 172 -17.00 2.13 8.87
C LEU A 172 -16.99 0.65 9.24
N ILE A 173 -15.94 0.19 9.91
CA ILE A 173 -15.83 -1.19 10.40
C ILE A 173 -16.61 -1.43 11.71
N ASN A 174 -17.39 -0.44 12.17
CA ASN A 174 -18.13 -0.44 13.44
C ASN A 174 -17.26 -0.71 14.67
N ALA A 175 -16.00 -0.30 14.63
CA ALA A 175 -15.07 -0.45 15.73
C ALA A 175 -15.03 0.81 16.58
N THR A 176 -14.79 0.64 17.87
CA THR A 176 -14.47 1.77 18.75
C THR A 176 -12.96 1.92 18.86
N CYS A 177 -12.46 3.13 18.59
CA CYS A 177 -11.06 3.49 18.75
C CYS A 177 -10.81 4.06 20.17
N TYR A 178 -9.74 3.59 20.81
CA TYR A 178 -9.35 3.94 22.16
C TYR A 178 -7.89 4.39 22.19
N SER A 179 -7.58 5.44 22.96
CA SER A 179 -6.21 5.80 23.35
C SER A 179 -6.04 5.67 24.86
N PHE A 180 -4.80 5.59 25.36
CA PHE A 180 -4.57 5.64 26.81
C PHE A 180 -5.02 6.97 27.42
N LYS A 181 -5.53 6.92 28.66
CA LYS A 181 -5.88 8.09 29.48
C LYS A 181 -4.63 8.78 30.02
N ARG A 182 -4.38 10.05 29.68
CA ARG A 182 -3.22 10.80 30.21
C ARG A 182 -3.17 10.90 31.74
N GLU A 183 -4.33 10.92 32.40
CA GLU A 183 -4.46 11.05 33.86
C GLU A 183 -4.41 9.70 34.61
N GLY A 184 -4.34 8.58 33.87
CA GLY A 184 -4.30 7.24 34.46
C GLY A 184 -2.97 6.94 35.13
N LYS A 185 -2.98 6.55 36.41
CA LYS A 185 -1.79 5.99 37.07
C LYS A 185 -1.53 4.58 36.57
N PHE A 186 -0.93 4.44 35.39
CA PHE A 186 -0.50 3.17 34.81
C PHE A 186 0.77 2.60 35.44
N THR A 187 0.93 2.70 36.76
CA THR A 187 2.20 2.42 37.42
C THR A 187 2.67 0.99 37.17
N ALA A 188 1.74 0.02 37.11
CA ALA A 188 2.05 -1.36 36.78
C ALA A 188 2.52 -1.53 35.32
N LEU A 189 1.76 -1.01 34.35
CA LEU A 189 2.11 -1.09 32.93
C LEU A 189 3.46 -0.37 32.67
N PHE A 190 3.66 0.84 33.18
CA PHE A 190 4.92 1.58 33.01
C PHE A 190 6.11 0.80 33.57
N LYS A 191 5.93 0.17 34.73
CA LYS A 191 6.95 -0.72 35.30
C LYS A 191 7.26 -1.90 34.39
N ASP A 192 6.26 -2.48 33.75
CA ASP A 192 6.46 -3.57 32.78
C ASP A 192 7.08 -3.09 31.45
N LEU A 193 6.73 -1.90 30.95
CA LEU A 193 7.35 -1.30 29.77
C LEU A 193 8.82 -0.95 30.00
N ARG A 194 9.16 -0.40 31.18
CA ARG A 194 10.55 -0.23 31.63
C ARG A 194 11.27 -1.57 31.72
N ARG A 195 10.63 -2.59 32.29
CA ARG A 195 11.23 -3.92 32.40
C ARG A 195 11.58 -4.52 31.04
N VAL A 196 10.65 -4.52 30.07
CA VAL A 196 10.91 -5.12 28.75
C VAL A 196 11.94 -4.34 27.95
N SER A 197 12.01 -3.01 28.09
CA SER A 197 13.06 -2.21 27.45
C SER A 197 14.42 -2.43 28.10
N LEU A 198 14.49 -2.56 29.43
CA LEU A 198 15.72 -2.92 30.13
C LEU A 198 16.20 -4.33 29.78
N GLU A 199 15.27 -5.27 29.55
CA GLU A 199 15.59 -6.61 29.03
C GLU A 199 16.23 -6.56 27.63
N LYS A 200 15.78 -5.64 26.75
CA LYS A 200 16.44 -5.43 25.45
C LYS A 200 17.86 -4.89 25.64
N LEU A 201 18.04 -3.87 26.50
CA LEU A 201 19.36 -3.31 26.79
C LEU A 201 20.30 -4.38 27.34
N GLY A 202 19.90 -5.11 28.37
CA GLY A 202 20.75 -6.13 28.97
C GLY A 202 21.12 -7.25 27.99
N LYS A 203 20.21 -7.63 27.08
CA LYS A 203 20.53 -8.54 25.98
C LYS A 203 21.57 -7.96 25.03
N LEU A 204 21.43 -6.69 24.64
CA LEU A 204 22.39 -5.99 23.78
C LEU A 204 23.79 -5.99 24.44
N LEU A 205 23.89 -5.50 25.67
CA LEU A 205 25.16 -5.44 26.41
C LEU A 205 25.78 -6.83 26.60
N ALA A 206 25.00 -7.82 27.01
CA ALA A 206 25.48 -9.19 27.19
C ALA A 206 26.00 -9.80 25.88
N THR A 207 25.30 -9.57 24.77
CA THR A 207 25.68 -10.08 23.44
C THR A 207 27.02 -9.49 23.02
N HIS A 208 27.14 -8.16 23.03
CA HIS A 208 28.36 -7.48 22.62
C HIS A 208 29.54 -7.75 23.55
N ALA A 209 29.30 -7.89 24.85
CA ALA A 209 30.37 -8.26 25.77
C ALA A 209 30.85 -9.70 25.58
N LYS A 210 29.99 -10.59 25.05
CA LYS A 210 30.34 -11.98 24.75
C LYS A 210 31.07 -12.11 23.41
N THR A 211 30.59 -11.43 22.38
CA THR A 211 31.16 -11.47 21.02
C THR A 211 32.43 -10.62 20.94
N GLY A 212 32.51 -9.54 21.71
CA GLY A 212 33.52 -8.50 21.59
C GLY A 212 33.27 -7.54 20.41
N GLU A 213 32.10 -7.63 19.78
CA GLU A 213 31.70 -6.74 18.70
C GLU A 213 31.40 -5.34 19.24
N GLU A 214 31.70 -4.35 18.42
CA GLU A 214 31.50 -2.95 18.76
C GLU A 214 30.02 -2.57 18.74
N ILE A 215 29.57 -1.87 19.77
CA ILE A 215 28.24 -1.26 19.83
C ILE A 215 28.30 0.11 19.15
N ASN A 216 27.30 0.40 18.32
CA ASN A 216 27.14 1.75 17.75
C ASN A 216 26.68 2.72 18.85
N SER A 217 27.40 3.82 19.10
CA SER A 217 26.96 4.84 20.08
C SER A 217 25.63 5.52 19.71
N ASN A 218 25.25 5.50 18.43
CA ASN A 218 23.96 5.96 17.96
C ASN A 218 22.84 4.92 18.11
N ASP A 219 23.13 3.73 18.66
CA ASP A 219 22.10 2.75 18.98
C ASP A 219 21.05 3.36 19.91
N THR A 220 19.78 3.14 19.57
CA THR A 220 18.64 3.72 20.28
C THR A 220 18.66 3.36 21.77
N LEU A 221 18.96 2.12 22.14
CA LEU A 221 18.97 1.70 23.54
C LEU A 221 20.14 2.31 24.31
N ILE A 222 21.31 2.46 23.67
CA ILE A 222 22.45 3.14 24.27
C ILE A 222 22.13 4.60 24.57
N ARG A 223 21.47 5.30 23.64
CA ARG A 223 21.04 6.68 23.84
C ARG A 223 19.98 6.82 24.93
N LEU A 224 18.97 5.95 24.92
CA LEU A 224 17.87 6.00 25.89
C LEU A 224 18.32 5.67 27.32
N TYR A 225 19.33 4.83 27.47
CA TYR A 225 19.86 4.40 28.76
C TYR A 225 21.24 4.96 29.09
N HIS A 226 21.66 6.04 28.43
CA HIS A 226 22.98 6.65 28.60
C HIS A 226 23.37 6.83 30.07
N ASN A 227 22.47 7.41 30.88
CA ASN A 227 22.72 7.67 32.30
C ASN A 227 22.96 6.39 33.10
N LEU A 228 22.12 5.37 32.90
CA LEU A 228 22.26 4.08 33.57
C LEU A 228 23.55 3.36 33.15
N ILE A 229 23.91 3.43 31.86
CA ILE A 229 25.14 2.85 31.33
C ILE A 229 26.36 3.57 31.94
N ALA A 230 26.38 4.90 31.92
CA ALA A 230 27.46 5.71 32.49
C ALA A 230 27.68 5.46 33.99
N MET A 231 26.61 5.20 34.73
CA MET A 231 26.72 4.77 36.13
C MET A 231 27.32 3.37 36.27
N SER A 232 27.02 2.47 35.33
CA SER A 232 27.37 1.04 35.38
C SER A 232 28.78 0.71 34.89
N VAL A 233 29.39 1.55 34.05
CA VAL A 233 30.67 1.26 33.40
C VAL A 233 31.75 2.32 33.65
N GLU A 234 33.00 1.89 33.69
CA GLU A 234 34.20 2.74 33.70
C GLU A 234 34.96 2.63 32.39
N ARG A 235 35.63 3.71 32.01
CA ARG A 235 36.39 3.79 30.76
C ARG A 235 37.77 3.16 30.96
N VAL A 236 38.12 2.18 30.11
CA VAL A 236 39.44 1.52 30.09
C VAL A 236 40.34 2.18 29.03
N THR A 237 39.81 2.40 27.82
CA THR A 237 40.46 3.16 26.74
C THR A 237 39.43 4.08 26.08
N SER A 238 39.78 4.79 25.00
CA SER A 238 38.86 5.74 24.33
C SER A 238 37.48 5.15 24.02
N ASN A 239 37.43 3.88 23.57
CA ASN A 239 36.19 3.21 23.13
C ASN A 239 35.88 1.93 23.92
N VAL A 240 36.72 1.53 24.88
CA VAL A 240 36.54 0.30 25.65
C VAL A 240 36.13 0.64 27.07
N PHE A 241 35.05 0.02 27.51
CA PHE A 241 34.45 0.17 28.83
C PHE A 241 34.40 -1.16 29.55
N ARG A 242 34.41 -1.12 30.87
CA ARG A 242 34.26 -2.29 31.74
C ARG A 242 33.18 -1.99 32.78
N PHE A 243 32.41 -3.01 33.17
CA PHE A 243 31.48 -2.85 34.28
C PHE A 243 32.22 -2.58 35.59
N LYS A 244 31.81 -1.53 36.31
CA LYS A 244 32.42 -1.13 37.59
C LYS A 244 32.22 -2.21 38.66
N ARG A 245 33.01 -2.16 39.72
CA ARG A 245 32.82 -3.06 40.87
C ARG A 245 31.44 -2.86 41.51
N GLU A 246 30.99 -1.61 41.62
CA GLU A 246 29.68 -1.24 42.17
C GLU A 246 28.54 -1.82 41.35
N PHE A 247 28.73 -2.02 40.03
CA PHE A 247 27.74 -2.69 39.19
C PHE A 247 27.49 -4.11 39.66
N TRP A 248 28.56 -4.87 39.93
CA TRP A 248 28.47 -6.27 40.35
C TRP A 248 27.95 -6.46 41.78
N THR A 249 28.10 -5.45 42.64
CA THR A 249 27.60 -5.47 44.02
C THR A 249 26.30 -4.68 44.21
N ALA A 250 25.73 -4.12 43.15
CA ALA A 250 24.51 -3.31 43.22
C ALA A 250 23.31 -4.14 43.70
N HIS A 251 22.58 -3.58 44.66
CA HIS A 251 21.37 -4.19 45.21
C HIS A 251 20.28 -4.35 44.14
N ASP A 252 19.62 -5.51 44.10
CA ASP A 252 18.67 -5.93 43.05
C ASP A 252 17.51 -4.97 42.80
N ALA A 253 17.12 -4.21 43.83
CA ALA A 253 16.05 -3.21 43.72
C ALA A 253 16.46 -1.95 42.95
N THR A 254 17.76 -1.64 42.85
CA THR A 254 18.30 -0.44 42.19
C THR A 254 18.28 -0.58 40.67
N PRO A 255 18.27 0.52 39.88
CA PRO A 255 18.35 0.45 38.42
C PRO A 255 19.55 -0.37 37.93
N MET A 256 20.71 -0.14 38.57
CA MET A 256 21.96 -0.84 38.28
C MET A 256 21.87 -2.34 38.59
N GLY A 257 21.34 -2.71 39.76
CA GLY A 257 21.14 -4.11 40.14
C GLY A 257 20.14 -4.85 39.24
N ARG A 258 19.07 -4.17 38.79
CA ARG A 258 18.13 -4.75 37.81
C ARG A 258 18.81 -5.02 36.47
N LEU A 259 19.65 -4.10 35.99
CA LEU A 259 20.42 -4.29 34.77
C LEU A 259 21.43 -5.44 34.92
N ARG A 260 22.14 -5.51 36.06
CA ARG A 260 23.08 -6.59 36.41
C ARG A 260 22.44 -7.96 36.25
N ILE A 261 21.30 -8.19 36.90
CA ILE A 261 20.58 -9.48 36.85
C ILE A 261 20.26 -9.87 35.39
N ILE A 262 19.82 -8.91 34.58
CA ILE A 262 19.47 -9.16 33.18
C ILE A 262 20.73 -9.50 32.37
N VAL A 263 21.81 -8.72 32.51
CA VAL A 263 23.07 -8.95 31.81
C VAL A 263 23.65 -10.32 32.16
N GLU A 264 23.71 -10.67 33.46
CA GLU A 264 24.18 -11.99 33.92
C GLU A 264 23.35 -13.12 33.31
N ARG A 265 22.02 -12.99 33.35
CA ARG A 265 21.09 -13.97 32.81
C ARG A 265 21.23 -14.15 31.30
N GLU A 266 21.31 -13.06 30.53
CA GLU A 266 21.43 -13.14 29.07
C GLU A 266 22.83 -13.61 28.64
N TYR A 267 23.88 -13.18 29.35
CA TYR A 267 25.26 -13.62 29.08
C TYR A 267 25.42 -15.13 29.31
N GLY A 268 24.77 -15.67 30.34
CA GLY A 268 24.76 -17.11 30.65
C GLY A 268 24.08 -17.98 29.60
N LYS A 269 23.18 -17.42 28.77
CA LYS A 269 22.50 -18.17 27.69
C LYS A 269 23.35 -18.30 26.42
N LEU A 270 24.38 -17.49 26.26
CA LEU A 270 25.16 -17.43 25.03
C LEU A 270 26.27 -18.50 25.02
N PRO A 271 26.53 -19.17 23.88
CA PRO A 271 27.58 -20.18 23.76
C PRO A 271 28.96 -19.60 24.11
N GLN A 272 29.83 -20.42 24.70
CA GLN A 272 31.19 -19.99 25.07
C GLN A 272 32.09 -19.91 23.84
N ASN A 273 32.39 -18.70 23.38
CA ASN A 273 33.35 -18.46 22.31
C ASN A 273 34.74 -17.98 22.82
N LYS A 274 34.89 -17.69 24.12
CA LYS A 274 36.15 -17.22 24.75
C LYS A 274 36.35 -17.81 26.15
N PRO A 275 37.60 -18.04 26.61
CA PRO A 275 37.89 -18.48 27.96
C PRO A 275 37.38 -17.49 29.01
N LYS A 276 36.86 -18.01 30.13
CA LYS A 276 36.49 -17.23 31.32
C LYS A 276 37.77 -16.68 31.95
N GLU A 277 37.92 -15.35 32.04
CA GLU A 277 38.40 -14.61 33.23
C GLU A 277 38.79 -13.14 33.02
N GLU A 278 38.62 -12.55 31.84
CA GLU A 278 38.77 -11.10 31.71
C GLU A 278 37.44 -10.38 31.94
N ALA A 279 37.45 -9.41 32.86
CA ALA A 279 36.29 -8.61 33.23
C ALA A 279 35.48 -8.19 32.00
N ILE A 280 34.19 -8.51 31.98
CA ILE A 280 33.25 -8.27 30.86
C ILE A 280 33.45 -6.85 30.30
N GLN A 281 34.06 -6.76 29.11
CA GLN A 281 34.35 -5.49 28.44
C GLN A 281 33.30 -5.22 27.35
N LEU A 282 33.04 -3.94 27.13
CA LEU A 282 32.16 -3.42 26.09
C LEU A 282 32.98 -2.47 25.22
N THR A 283 32.97 -2.68 23.91
CA THR A 283 33.52 -1.72 22.95
C THR A 283 32.38 -0.91 22.37
N ILE A 284 32.43 0.42 22.48
CA ILE A 284 31.39 1.33 21.98
C ILE A 284 32.07 2.37 21.07
N SER A 285 31.68 2.39 19.79
CA SER A 285 32.24 3.28 18.78
C SER A 285 31.95 4.75 19.09
N ASN A 286 32.98 5.60 18.97
CA ASN A 286 32.85 7.06 19.07
C ASN A 286 32.12 7.55 20.33
N ALA A 287 32.25 6.81 21.44
CA ALA A 287 31.42 6.99 22.61
C ALA A 287 31.90 8.16 23.49
N SER A 288 31.28 9.33 23.34
CA SER A 288 31.28 10.39 24.35
C SER A 288 30.30 10.03 25.47
N ILE A 289 30.52 8.89 26.15
CA ILE A 289 29.77 8.63 27.40
C ILE A 289 30.35 9.60 28.43
N ASP A 290 29.65 10.70 28.62
CA ASP A 290 29.93 11.66 29.69
C ASP A 290 29.52 10.99 30.98
N ILE A 291 30.51 10.56 31.76
CA ILE A 291 30.28 10.00 33.10
C ILE A 291 29.85 11.19 33.96
N PRO A 292 28.57 11.26 34.38
CA PRO A 292 28.08 12.44 35.07
C PRO A 292 28.82 12.60 36.40
N ASN A 293 29.34 13.80 36.65
CA ASN A 293 29.78 14.18 37.99
C ASN A 293 28.55 14.16 38.90
N ALA A 294 28.62 13.39 39.99
CA ALA A 294 27.50 13.06 40.88
C ALA A 294 26.87 14.26 41.65
N THR A 295 27.08 15.50 41.21
CA THR A 295 26.77 16.73 41.95
C THR A 295 25.60 17.56 41.39
N ALA A 296 24.94 17.15 40.30
CA ALA A 296 23.79 17.87 39.76
C ALA A 296 22.53 16.99 39.73
N ASN A 297 21.77 16.97 40.83
CA ASN A 297 20.49 16.25 40.91
C ASN A 297 19.32 17.14 40.49
N PRO A 298 18.45 16.63 39.61
CA PRO A 298 17.01 16.83 39.73
C PRO A 298 16.34 15.46 39.94
N GLY A 299 16.00 15.11 41.19
CA GLY A 299 15.13 13.94 41.51
C GLY A 299 15.81 12.67 42.02
N SER A 300 15.06 11.55 42.03
CA SER A 300 15.50 10.22 42.48
C SER A 300 16.40 9.52 41.45
N VAL A 301 17.28 8.59 41.90
CA VAL A 301 18.18 7.83 41.00
C VAL A 301 17.42 7.03 39.93
N ASP A 302 16.22 6.51 40.26
CA ASP A 302 15.35 5.86 39.26
C ASP A 302 14.92 6.85 38.18
N GLN A 303 14.50 8.06 38.57
CA GLN A 303 14.08 9.09 37.61
C GLN A 303 15.22 9.50 36.69
N PHE A 304 16.43 9.71 37.25
CA PHE A 304 17.61 10.03 36.45
C PHE A 304 17.99 8.92 35.45
N CYS A 305 17.89 7.66 35.85
CA CYS A 305 18.22 6.51 35.00
C CYS A 305 17.18 6.25 33.90
N PHE A 306 15.90 6.56 34.15
CA PHE A 306 14.79 6.17 33.28
C PHE A 306 14.12 7.34 32.56
N GLU A 307 14.55 8.59 32.76
CA GLU A 307 13.89 9.79 32.22
C GLU A 307 13.64 9.70 30.70
N GLN A 308 14.65 9.33 29.92
CA GLN A 308 14.51 9.28 28.46
C GLN A 308 13.58 8.15 28.02
N ILE A 309 13.73 6.95 28.59
CA ILE A 309 12.83 5.83 28.25
C ILE A 309 11.39 6.10 28.70
N ASP A 310 11.19 6.84 29.80
CA ASP A 310 9.85 7.26 30.24
C ASP A 310 9.19 8.19 29.24
N ARG A 311 9.93 9.15 28.67
CA ARG A 311 9.43 9.99 27.58
C ARG A 311 9.02 9.15 26.37
N ILE A 312 9.79 8.12 26.03
CA ILE A 312 9.45 7.21 24.92
C ILE A 312 8.23 6.34 25.24
N ILE A 313 8.09 5.88 26.48
CA ILE A 313 6.90 5.15 26.94
C ILE A 313 5.66 6.04 26.80
N HIS A 314 5.75 7.30 27.23
CA HIS A 314 4.65 8.26 27.06
C HIS A 314 4.34 8.51 25.58
N GLN A 315 5.35 8.71 24.75
CA GLN A 315 5.18 8.87 23.30
C GLN A 315 4.47 7.64 22.68
N PHE A 316 4.92 6.43 23.01
CA PHE A 316 4.27 5.20 22.56
C PHE A 316 2.80 5.14 23.03
N CYS A 317 2.50 5.48 24.28
CA CYS A 317 1.12 5.49 24.78
C CYS A 317 0.24 6.54 24.09
N ASP A 318 0.81 7.66 23.66
CA ASP A 318 0.09 8.71 22.91
C ASP A 318 -0.15 8.28 21.44
N GLU A 319 0.78 7.55 20.82
CA GLU A 319 0.71 7.08 19.44
C GLU A 319 -0.02 5.72 19.29
N PHE A 320 -0.13 4.94 20.37
CA PHE A 320 -0.79 3.64 20.37
C PHE A 320 -2.31 3.77 20.48
N LEU A 321 -3.01 3.12 19.55
CA LEU A 321 -4.45 3.08 19.48
C LEU A 321 -4.95 1.63 19.53
N LEU A 322 -6.00 1.41 20.29
CA LEU A 322 -6.70 0.14 20.36
C LEU A 322 -8.03 0.26 19.62
N VAL A 323 -8.24 -0.54 18.58
CA VAL A 323 -9.46 -0.52 17.75
C VAL A 323 -10.18 -1.84 17.98
N CYS A 324 -11.31 -1.80 18.69
CA CYS A 324 -12.01 -3.00 19.16
C CYS A 324 -13.47 -3.07 18.69
N GLY A 325 -13.98 -4.30 18.60
CA GLY A 325 -15.35 -4.58 18.19
C GLY A 325 -15.59 -4.41 16.69
N SER A 326 -14.55 -4.51 15.85
CA SER A 326 -14.72 -4.48 14.41
C SER A 326 -15.66 -5.60 13.93
N LYS A 327 -16.32 -5.35 12.80
CA LYS A 327 -17.18 -6.31 12.10
C LYS A 327 -16.45 -7.62 11.75
N SER A 328 -17.24 -8.69 11.62
CA SER A 328 -16.77 -9.97 11.08
C SER A 328 -16.31 -9.83 9.63
N GLU A 329 -15.52 -10.80 9.17
CA GLU A 329 -15.06 -10.91 7.78
C GLU A 329 -16.18 -10.73 6.75
N SER A 330 -17.33 -11.40 6.93
CA SER A 330 -18.49 -11.32 6.03
C SER A 330 -19.10 -9.93 5.95
N ASN A 331 -19.13 -9.21 7.08
CA ASN A 331 -19.74 -7.88 7.15
C ASN A 331 -18.78 -6.83 6.57
N LEU A 332 -17.47 -6.98 6.79
CA LEU A 332 -16.45 -6.14 6.16
C LEU A 332 -16.48 -6.25 4.64
N LEU A 333 -16.79 -7.43 4.08
CA LEU A 333 -17.00 -7.59 2.65
C LEU A 333 -18.18 -6.73 2.13
N SER A 334 -19.30 -6.73 2.85
CA SER A 334 -20.45 -5.88 2.50
C SER A 334 -20.07 -4.40 2.52
N ASP A 335 -19.40 -3.94 3.58
CA ASP A 335 -18.96 -2.55 3.70
C ASP A 335 -18.01 -2.13 2.57
N ALA A 336 -17.10 -3.03 2.18
CA ALA A 336 -16.20 -2.77 1.07
C ALA A 336 -16.97 -2.57 -0.25
N HIS A 337 -18.02 -3.35 -0.51
CA HIS A 337 -18.86 -3.13 -1.68
C HIS A 337 -19.60 -1.79 -1.65
N GLU A 338 -20.04 -1.33 -0.47
CA GLU A 338 -20.70 -0.04 -0.30
C GLU A 338 -19.76 1.15 -0.51
N LEU A 339 -18.48 1.01 -0.13
CA LEU A 339 -17.45 2.04 -0.32
C LEU A 339 -17.02 2.23 -1.77
N MET A 340 -17.40 1.32 -2.67
CA MET A 340 -17.01 1.40 -4.07
C MET A 340 -17.67 2.61 -4.75
N PRO A 341 -16.90 3.42 -5.50
CA PRO A 341 -17.43 4.63 -6.13
C PRO A 341 -18.66 4.37 -6.99
N SER A 342 -19.63 5.30 -6.96
CA SER A 342 -20.89 5.18 -7.70
C SER A 342 -20.73 5.14 -9.22
N TRP A 343 -19.61 5.64 -9.77
CA TRP A 343 -19.33 5.60 -11.20
C TRP A 343 -18.83 4.24 -11.69
N VAL A 344 -18.46 3.32 -10.79
CA VAL A 344 -18.07 1.96 -11.13
C VAL A 344 -19.33 1.17 -11.47
N ARG A 345 -19.51 0.76 -12.73
CA ARG A 345 -20.70 0.00 -13.14
C ARG A 345 -20.53 -1.49 -12.89
N ASP A 346 -19.40 -2.08 -13.30
CA ASP A 346 -18.98 -3.44 -12.98
C ASP A 346 -18.33 -3.48 -11.60
N ARG A 347 -19.20 -3.36 -10.60
CA ARG A 347 -18.85 -3.45 -9.18
C ARG A 347 -18.17 -4.78 -8.83
N LYS A 348 -18.58 -5.89 -9.46
CA LYS A 348 -18.06 -7.21 -9.16
C LYS A 348 -16.63 -7.39 -9.72
N GLY A 349 -16.43 -7.12 -11.01
CA GLY A 349 -15.12 -7.25 -11.64
C GLY A 349 -14.10 -6.28 -11.07
N THR A 350 -14.51 -5.05 -10.74
CA THR A 350 -13.64 -4.10 -10.03
C THR A 350 -13.21 -4.62 -8.67
N PHE A 351 -14.16 -5.15 -7.90
CA PHE A 351 -13.85 -5.70 -6.59
C PHE A 351 -12.87 -6.88 -6.68
N GLU A 352 -13.08 -7.80 -7.63
CA GLU A 352 -12.19 -8.94 -7.88
C GLU A 352 -10.77 -8.51 -8.28
N ASN A 353 -10.65 -7.48 -9.14
CA ASN A 353 -9.36 -6.91 -9.52
C ASN A 353 -8.62 -6.27 -8.34
N LEU A 354 -9.32 -5.49 -7.52
CA LEU A 354 -8.74 -4.89 -6.31
C LEU A 354 -8.37 -5.96 -5.28
N GLN A 355 -9.16 -7.01 -5.16
CA GLN A 355 -8.88 -8.11 -4.24
C GLN A 355 -7.64 -8.87 -4.69
N THR A 356 -7.48 -9.07 -6.01
CA THR A 356 -6.30 -9.69 -6.60
C THR A 356 -5.05 -8.86 -6.31
N LEU A 357 -5.12 -7.53 -6.50
CA LEU A 357 -4.04 -6.62 -6.16
C LEU A 357 -3.62 -6.69 -4.69
N LEU A 358 -4.58 -6.76 -3.76
CA LEU A 358 -4.29 -6.94 -2.33
C LEU A 358 -3.70 -8.32 -2.01
N LEU A 359 -4.17 -9.38 -2.67
CA LEU A 359 -3.64 -10.73 -2.51
C LEU A 359 -2.20 -10.85 -3.02
N GLU A 360 -1.89 -10.24 -4.17
CA GLU A 360 -0.53 -10.16 -4.71
C GLU A 360 0.40 -9.42 -3.72
N ALA A 361 -0.06 -8.29 -3.18
CA ALA A 361 0.67 -7.53 -2.17
C ALA A 361 0.91 -8.34 -0.88
N LEU A 362 -0.09 -9.08 -0.39
CA LEU A 362 0.01 -9.97 0.77
C LEU A 362 1.00 -11.13 0.55
N ARG A 363 1.03 -11.71 -0.66
CA ARG A 363 1.94 -12.81 -1.00
C ARG A 363 3.38 -12.35 -1.24
N GLY A 364 3.58 -11.04 -1.41
CA GLY A 364 4.85 -10.47 -1.82
C GLY A 364 5.23 -10.80 -3.27
N GLU A 365 4.23 -11.06 -4.11
CA GLU A 365 4.41 -11.20 -5.55
C GLU A 365 4.51 -9.79 -6.14
N GLY A 366 5.73 -9.32 -6.40
CA GLY A 366 6.00 -7.95 -6.88
C GLY A 366 6.29 -6.96 -5.75
N THR A 367 5.62 -5.81 -5.74
CA THR A 367 5.75 -4.81 -4.67
C THR A 367 4.64 -5.00 -3.64
N ASN A 368 4.97 -5.25 -2.37
CA ASN A 368 4.00 -5.30 -1.26
C ASN A 368 3.23 -3.98 -1.05
N THR A 369 3.67 -2.90 -1.71
CA THR A 369 3.10 -1.57 -1.61
C THR A 369 2.19 -1.28 -2.80
N ILE A 370 0.94 -0.98 -2.51
CA ILE A 370 -0.07 -0.51 -3.45
C ILE A 370 -0.02 1.01 -3.49
N THR A 371 0.26 1.56 -4.66
CA THR A 371 0.30 2.99 -4.94
C THR A 371 -1.01 3.49 -5.54
N LEU A 372 -1.26 4.80 -5.45
CA LEU A 372 -2.38 5.44 -6.15
C LEU A 372 -2.39 5.20 -7.66
N LYS A 373 -1.21 5.06 -8.28
CA LYS A 373 -1.09 4.76 -9.72
C LYS A 373 -1.66 3.39 -10.04
N GLN A 374 -1.19 2.34 -9.35
CA GLN A 374 -1.69 0.98 -9.52
C GLN A 374 -3.20 0.89 -9.24
N LEU A 375 -3.67 1.59 -8.22
CA LEU A 375 -5.08 1.62 -7.90
C LEU A 375 -5.92 2.25 -9.03
N LYS A 376 -5.47 3.38 -9.60
CA LYS A 376 -6.13 4.02 -10.75
C LYS A 376 -6.12 3.12 -11.98
N GLU A 377 -5.01 2.43 -12.25
CA GLU A 377 -4.90 1.47 -13.35
C GLU A 377 -5.94 0.36 -13.24
N LYS A 378 -6.17 -0.21 -12.05
CA LYS A 378 -7.20 -1.23 -11.83
C LYS A 378 -8.62 -0.74 -12.08
N TYR A 379 -8.93 0.52 -11.76
CA TYR A 379 -10.22 1.10 -12.13
C TYR A 379 -10.35 1.38 -13.64
N ILE A 380 -9.26 1.78 -14.31
CA ILE A 380 -9.24 2.04 -15.76
C ILE A 380 -9.41 0.73 -16.55
N GLU A 381 -8.72 -0.35 -16.15
CA GLU A 381 -8.83 -1.68 -16.78
C GLU A 381 -10.29 -2.13 -16.90
N VAL A 382 -11.09 -1.94 -15.83
CA VAL A 382 -12.51 -2.30 -15.82
C VAL A 382 -13.34 -1.37 -16.71
N ASN A 383 -13.15 -0.05 -16.59
CA ASN A 383 -13.89 0.92 -17.41
C ASN A 383 -13.65 0.74 -18.92
N ALA A 384 -12.41 0.37 -19.31
CA ALA A 384 -12.10 0.04 -20.70
C ALA A 384 -12.89 -1.20 -21.15
N ASN A 385 -12.87 -2.27 -20.35
CA ASN A 385 -13.61 -3.49 -20.64
C ASN A 385 -15.13 -3.25 -20.74
N GLU A 386 -15.70 -2.41 -19.87
CA GLU A 386 -17.10 -2.00 -19.94
C GLU A 386 -17.41 -1.25 -21.25
N SER A 387 -16.56 -0.30 -21.62
CA SER A 387 -16.72 0.49 -22.85
C SER A 387 -16.66 -0.39 -24.09
N PHE A 388 -15.74 -1.36 -24.12
CA PHE A 388 -15.65 -2.35 -25.20
C PHE A 388 -16.88 -3.28 -25.24
N ASN A 389 -17.36 -3.74 -24.08
CA ASN A 389 -18.54 -4.59 -24.01
C ASN A 389 -19.81 -3.86 -24.47
N MET A 390 -19.99 -2.62 -24.04
CA MET A 390 -21.12 -1.79 -24.45
C MET A 390 -21.07 -1.47 -25.94
N LEU A 391 -19.90 -1.14 -26.48
CA LEU A 391 -19.71 -0.97 -27.92
C LEU A 391 -20.08 -2.25 -28.68
N ARG A 392 -19.64 -3.41 -28.19
CA ARG A 392 -19.96 -4.71 -28.81
C ARG A 392 -21.47 -4.99 -28.81
N VAL A 393 -22.16 -4.76 -27.68
CA VAL A 393 -23.61 -4.96 -27.56
C VAL A 393 -24.37 -4.02 -28.49
N LEU A 394 -24.10 -2.72 -28.43
CA LEU A 394 -24.76 -1.72 -29.29
C LEU A 394 -24.50 -1.99 -30.78
N THR A 395 -23.28 -2.42 -31.12
CA THR A 395 -22.94 -2.83 -32.49
C THR A 395 -23.75 -4.05 -32.92
N GLN A 396 -23.92 -5.04 -32.05
CA GLN A 396 -24.69 -6.25 -32.35
C GLN A 396 -26.19 -5.96 -32.47
N GLU A 397 -26.75 -5.14 -31.59
CA GLU A 397 -28.13 -4.66 -31.67
C GLU A 397 -28.38 -3.87 -32.95
N HIS A 398 -27.46 -2.96 -33.31
CA HIS A 398 -27.54 -2.22 -34.55
C HIS A 398 -27.49 -3.14 -35.77
N PHE A 399 -26.56 -4.11 -35.83
CA PHE A 399 -26.52 -5.09 -36.92
C PHE A 399 -27.79 -5.93 -37.01
N GLN A 400 -28.38 -6.31 -35.88
CA GLN A 400 -29.63 -7.04 -35.86
C GLN A 400 -30.79 -6.17 -36.37
N SER A 401 -30.84 -4.90 -35.98
CA SER A 401 -31.80 -3.93 -36.50
C SER A 401 -31.69 -3.77 -38.02
N VAL A 402 -30.46 -3.61 -38.53
CA VAL A 402 -30.20 -3.47 -39.98
C VAL A 402 -30.59 -4.74 -40.75
N ARG A 403 -30.31 -5.93 -40.21
CA ARG A 403 -30.77 -7.20 -40.82
C ARG A 403 -32.28 -7.33 -40.87
N ASN A 404 -32.97 -6.88 -39.82
CA ASN A 404 -34.42 -6.93 -39.75
C ASN A 404 -35.06 -5.94 -40.73
N GLU A 405 -34.46 -4.75 -40.90
CA GLU A 405 -34.94 -3.68 -41.78
C GLU A 405 -34.61 -3.94 -43.26
N TYR A 406 -33.47 -4.59 -43.54
CA TYR A 406 -33.01 -4.91 -44.89
C TYR A 406 -32.68 -6.41 -45.04
N PRO A 407 -33.68 -7.31 -45.01
CA PRO A 407 -33.47 -8.76 -44.99
C PRO A 407 -32.83 -9.32 -46.27
N PHE A 408 -32.79 -8.54 -47.36
CA PHE A 408 -32.17 -8.88 -48.63
C PHE A 408 -30.70 -8.40 -48.77
N ILE A 409 -30.17 -7.65 -47.79
CA ILE A 409 -28.77 -7.24 -47.78
C ILE A 409 -27.94 -8.33 -47.07
N GLU A 410 -27.17 -9.09 -47.85
CA GLU A 410 -26.15 -9.99 -47.31
C GLU A 410 -24.99 -9.18 -46.73
N LEU A 411 -24.98 -8.99 -45.41
CA LEU A 411 -23.82 -8.46 -44.70
C LEU A 411 -22.70 -9.50 -44.71
N GLN A 412 -21.81 -9.43 -45.70
CA GLN A 412 -20.58 -10.20 -45.71
C GLN A 412 -19.66 -9.69 -44.61
N ILE A 413 -19.58 -10.43 -43.50
CA ILE A 413 -18.48 -10.27 -42.55
C ILE A 413 -17.22 -10.64 -43.32
N ILE A 414 -16.40 -9.65 -43.67
CA ILE A 414 -15.12 -9.85 -44.32
C ILE A 414 -14.22 -10.60 -43.32
N LYS A 415 -14.17 -11.93 -43.43
CA LYS A 415 -13.30 -12.80 -42.61
C LYS A 415 -11.83 -12.76 -43.07
N ASN A 416 -11.54 -12.07 -44.17
CA ASN A 416 -10.21 -11.97 -44.76
C ASN A 416 -9.52 -10.67 -44.31
N GLU A 417 -8.44 -10.79 -43.54
CA GLU A 417 -7.69 -9.65 -42.99
C GLU A 417 -7.12 -8.75 -44.09
N GLU A 418 -6.73 -9.29 -45.25
CA GLU A 418 -6.25 -8.49 -46.40
C GLU A 418 -7.37 -7.61 -46.96
N ALA A 419 -8.58 -8.16 -47.11
CA ALA A 419 -9.73 -7.41 -47.58
C ALA A 419 -10.18 -6.35 -46.54
N ARG A 420 -10.02 -6.62 -45.24
CA ARG A 420 -10.28 -5.64 -44.17
C ARG A 420 -9.26 -4.49 -44.20
N GLN A 421 -7.98 -4.79 -44.41
CA GLN A 421 -6.93 -3.79 -44.54
C GLN A 421 -7.12 -2.94 -45.81
N GLN A 422 -7.49 -3.56 -46.93
CA GLN A 422 -7.83 -2.84 -48.16
C GLN A 422 -9.05 -1.92 -47.95
N LEU A 423 -10.09 -2.41 -47.26
CA LEU A 423 -11.27 -1.59 -46.97
C LEU A 423 -10.93 -0.40 -46.04
N LYS A 424 -10.14 -0.64 -44.98
CA LYS A 424 -9.64 0.43 -44.11
C LYS A 424 -8.84 1.46 -44.92
N ARG A 425 -7.89 1.01 -45.75
CA ARG A 425 -7.06 1.87 -46.61
C ARG A 425 -7.92 2.73 -47.54
N ARG A 426 -8.96 2.18 -48.15
CA ARG A 426 -9.90 2.92 -48.99
C ARG A 426 -10.62 4.03 -48.21
N HIS A 427 -11.14 3.73 -47.01
CA HIS A 427 -11.82 4.74 -46.19
C HIS A 427 -10.89 5.87 -45.73
N LEU A 428 -9.64 5.55 -45.37
CA LEU A 428 -8.64 6.56 -45.02
C LEU A 428 -8.39 7.53 -46.18
N LEU A 429 -8.16 7.00 -47.39
CA LEU A 429 -7.87 7.81 -48.57
C LEU A 429 -9.07 8.66 -49.01
N LEU A 430 -10.28 8.11 -48.97
CA LEU A 430 -11.50 8.85 -49.31
C LEU A 430 -11.82 9.94 -48.28
N ALA A 431 -11.54 9.69 -47.01
CA ALA A 431 -11.71 10.69 -45.96
C ALA A 431 -10.83 11.92 -46.20
N LEU A 432 -9.62 11.75 -46.71
CA LEU A 432 -8.75 12.87 -47.07
C LEU A 432 -9.32 13.71 -48.21
N VAL A 433 -10.02 13.10 -49.17
CA VAL A 433 -10.72 13.82 -50.25
C VAL A 433 -11.79 14.73 -49.68
N VAL A 434 -12.50 14.29 -48.64
CA VAL A 434 -13.58 15.04 -47.98
C VAL A 434 -13.04 16.16 -47.10
N MET A 435 -11.99 15.88 -46.32
CA MET A 435 -11.53 16.79 -45.28
C MET A 435 -10.52 17.84 -45.78
N PHE A 436 -9.74 17.54 -46.81
CA PHE A 436 -8.65 18.40 -47.28
C PHE A 436 -8.89 18.85 -48.71
N ASP A 437 -8.44 20.06 -49.06
CA ASP A 437 -8.53 20.58 -50.42
C ASP A 437 -7.49 19.93 -51.36
N LYS A 438 -7.50 20.31 -52.64
CA LYS A 438 -6.60 19.73 -53.64
C LYS A 438 -5.13 19.97 -53.32
N ASP A 439 -4.78 21.14 -52.77
CA ASP A 439 -3.40 21.56 -52.54
C ASP A 439 -2.82 20.88 -51.29
N ASP A 440 -3.62 20.77 -50.23
CA ASP A 440 -3.29 19.97 -49.05
C ASP A 440 -3.08 18.50 -49.43
N ARG A 441 -3.97 17.93 -50.25
CA ARG A 441 -3.86 16.53 -50.69
C ARG A 441 -2.64 16.28 -51.57
N ALA A 442 -2.26 17.25 -52.40
CA ALA A 442 -1.03 17.16 -53.19
C ALA A 442 0.23 17.11 -52.30
N THR A 443 0.15 17.73 -51.11
CA THR A 443 1.23 17.71 -50.11
C THR A 443 1.21 16.42 -49.26
N LEU A 444 0.03 15.92 -48.91
CA LEU A 444 -0.13 14.75 -48.05
C LEU A 444 0.03 13.41 -48.78
N LEU A 445 -0.56 13.27 -49.98
CA LEU A 445 -0.66 12.02 -50.71
C LEU A 445 0.43 11.87 -51.77
N SER A 446 1.05 10.68 -51.82
CA SER A 446 1.94 10.33 -52.93
C SER A 446 1.20 10.18 -54.26
N ASN A 447 1.90 10.29 -55.39
CA ASN A 447 1.31 10.08 -56.73
C ASN A 447 0.58 8.73 -56.85
N LYS A 448 1.09 7.68 -56.20
CA LYS A 448 0.47 6.35 -56.17
C LYS A 448 -0.87 6.38 -55.42
N GLU A 449 -0.93 7.09 -54.30
CA GLU A 449 -2.14 7.23 -53.48
C GLU A 449 -3.19 8.13 -54.15
N GLN A 450 -2.77 9.18 -54.86
CA GLN A 450 -3.67 10.00 -55.67
C GLN A 450 -4.32 9.19 -56.80
N LEU A 451 -3.55 8.32 -57.47
CA LEU A 451 -4.09 7.40 -58.48
C LEU A 451 -5.02 6.34 -57.86
N GLU A 452 -4.70 5.88 -56.65
CA GLU A 452 -5.55 4.96 -55.88
C GLU A 452 -6.88 5.60 -55.49
N VAL A 453 -6.87 6.87 -55.07
CA VAL A 453 -8.07 7.68 -54.80
C VAL A 453 -8.93 7.79 -56.06
N ALA A 454 -8.34 8.18 -57.20
CA ALA A 454 -9.08 8.32 -58.46
C ALA A 454 -9.77 7.01 -58.86
N ARG A 455 -9.05 5.88 -58.75
CA ARG A 455 -9.63 4.55 -59.00
C ARG A 455 -10.74 4.19 -58.01
N CYS A 456 -10.60 4.58 -56.74
CA CYS A 456 -11.63 4.33 -55.73
C CYS A 456 -12.90 5.14 -55.99
N LEU A 457 -12.76 6.42 -56.36
CA LEU A 457 -13.88 7.29 -56.72
C LEU A 457 -14.61 6.77 -57.95
N GLN A 458 -13.87 6.37 -58.99
CA GLN A 458 -14.45 5.78 -60.20
C GLN A 458 -15.24 4.50 -59.87
N LYS A 459 -14.65 3.57 -59.11
CA LYS A 459 -15.37 2.36 -58.67
C LYS A 459 -16.60 2.65 -57.84
N LEU A 460 -16.58 3.67 -56.97
CA LEU A 460 -17.73 4.05 -56.15
C LEU A 460 -18.82 4.77 -56.96
N ALA A 461 -18.46 5.43 -58.06
CA ALA A 461 -19.42 6.03 -58.98
C ALA A 461 -20.08 4.99 -59.89
N GLU A 462 -19.32 3.95 -60.30
CA GLU A 462 -19.78 2.88 -61.19
C GLU A 462 -20.52 1.73 -60.47
N SER A 463 -20.30 1.56 -59.16
CA SER A 463 -20.89 0.46 -58.39
C SER A 463 -22.13 0.89 -57.59
N ASN A 464 -23.08 -0.04 -57.42
CA ASN A 464 -24.18 0.08 -56.45
C ASN A 464 -23.74 -0.30 -55.02
N GLU A 465 -22.43 -0.39 -54.77
CA GLU A 465 -21.86 -0.94 -53.54
C GLU A 465 -21.84 0.13 -52.44
N LYS A 466 -22.79 0.05 -51.50
CA LYS A 466 -22.84 0.90 -50.31
C LYS A 466 -22.22 0.15 -49.13
N THR A 467 -21.11 0.63 -48.59
CA THR A 467 -20.41 -0.04 -47.46
C THR A 467 -21.01 0.31 -46.09
N GLY A 468 -22.14 1.02 -46.05
CA GLY A 468 -22.75 1.56 -44.83
C GLY A 468 -22.01 2.78 -44.24
N ILE A 469 -20.70 2.90 -44.51
CA ILE A 469 -19.85 4.03 -44.11
C ILE A 469 -19.73 5.07 -45.24
N VAL A 470 -19.52 4.61 -46.48
CA VAL A 470 -19.51 5.46 -47.68
C VAL A 470 -20.73 5.09 -48.53
N LEU A 471 -21.55 6.08 -48.84
CA LEU A 471 -22.84 5.95 -49.51
C LEU A 471 -22.74 6.07 -51.04
N GLY A 472 -21.65 6.63 -51.56
CA GLY A 472 -21.41 6.85 -52.99
C GLY A 472 -20.54 8.08 -53.26
N VAL A 473 -20.54 8.56 -54.51
CA VAL A 473 -19.88 9.81 -54.93
C VAL A 473 -20.92 10.79 -55.46
N ARG A 474 -20.81 12.06 -55.07
CA ARG A 474 -21.64 13.16 -55.58
C ARG A 474 -20.74 14.37 -55.82
N ASP A 475 -20.84 14.99 -57.00
CA ASP A 475 -20.03 16.15 -57.39
C ASP A 475 -18.51 15.91 -57.18
N ASP A 476 -18.02 14.74 -57.63
CA ASP A 476 -16.64 14.25 -57.45
C ASP A 476 -16.18 14.07 -55.98
N MET A 477 -17.11 14.16 -55.02
CA MET A 477 -16.84 14.04 -53.60
C MET A 477 -17.47 12.78 -53.00
N PRO A 478 -16.69 11.94 -52.29
CA PRO A 478 -17.23 10.77 -51.62
C PRO A 478 -18.15 11.18 -50.47
N GLN A 479 -19.31 10.53 -50.39
CA GLN A 479 -20.35 10.80 -49.41
C GLN A 479 -20.25 9.80 -48.27
N PHE A 480 -19.83 10.25 -47.09
CA PHE A 480 -19.87 9.43 -45.88
C PHE A 480 -21.27 9.47 -45.25
N SER A 481 -21.72 8.35 -44.69
CA SER A 481 -23.00 8.28 -43.98
C SER A 481 -23.09 9.26 -42.81
N HIS A 482 -21.96 9.49 -42.15
CA HIS A 482 -21.79 10.58 -41.19
C HIS A 482 -20.42 11.25 -41.36
N ARG A 483 -20.39 12.59 -41.28
CA ARG A 483 -19.16 13.41 -41.33
C ARG A 483 -18.13 12.97 -40.29
N ILE A 484 -18.56 12.51 -39.11
CA ILE A 484 -17.66 12.05 -38.04
C ILE A 484 -16.78 10.88 -38.48
N PHE A 485 -17.23 10.04 -39.41
CA PHE A 485 -16.41 8.95 -39.95
C PHE A 485 -15.30 9.49 -40.85
N ALA A 486 -15.60 10.45 -41.73
CA ALA A 486 -14.57 11.13 -42.52
C ALA A 486 -13.56 11.84 -41.60
N GLU A 487 -14.02 12.48 -40.53
CA GLU A 487 -13.15 13.14 -39.55
C GLU A 487 -12.22 12.15 -38.83
N TYR A 488 -12.77 11.02 -38.36
CA TYR A 488 -12.00 9.96 -37.69
C TYR A 488 -10.98 9.28 -38.61
N PHE A 489 -11.38 8.95 -39.85
CA PHE A 489 -10.48 8.29 -40.81
C PHE A 489 -9.39 9.24 -41.32
N ALA A 490 -9.69 10.52 -41.50
CA ALA A 490 -8.67 11.52 -41.80
C ALA A 490 -7.65 11.64 -40.66
N ALA A 491 -8.11 11.69 -39.41
CA ALA A 491 -7.23 11.73 -38.23
C ALA A 491 -6.37 10.45 -38.10
N SER A 492 -6.99 9.29 -38.34
CA SER A 492 -6.30 7.99 -38.33
C SER A 492 -5.19 7.93 -39.38
N TRP A 493 -5.44 8.47 -40.58
CA TRP A 493 -4.42 8.51 -41.64
C TRP A 493 -3.24 9.40 -41.24
N LEU A 494 -3.52 10.60 -40.69
CA LEU A 494 -2.49 11.51 -40.21
C LEU A 494 -1.64 10.84 -39.11
N HIS A 495 -2.27 10.08 -38.22
CA HIS A 495 -1.59 9.33 -37.15
C HIS A 495 -0.70 8.20 -37.69
N GLU A 496 -1.12 7.49 -38.74
CA GLU A 496 -0.30 6.47 -39.40
C GLU A 496 0.86 7.09 -40.21
N HIS A 497 0.72 8.35 -40.62
CA HIS A 497 1.67 9.06 -41.48
C HIS A 497 2.20 10.36 -40.83
N LYS A 498 2.45 10.33 -39.50
CA LYS A 498 2.89 11.50 -38.70
C LYS A 498 4.05 12.26 -39.34
N HIS A 499 5.04 11.54 -39.89
CA HIS A 499 6.19 12.12 -40.59
C HIS A 499 5.82 13.03 -41.78
N ARG A 500 4.68 12.77 -42.44
CA ARG A 500 4.16 13.62 -43.54
C ARG A 500 3.26 14.73 -43.00
N ALA A 501 2.49 14.45 -41.95
CA ALA A 501 1.65 15.43 -41.27
C ALA A 501 2.47 16.49 -40.49
N GLU A 502 3.72 16.19 -40.15
CA GLU A 502 4.68 17.11 -39.52
C GLU A 502 5.41 18.02 -40.52
N CYS A 503 5.16 17.86 -41.83
CA CYS A 503 5.74 18.72 -42.84
C CYS A 503 5.34 20.19 -42.60
N VAL A 504 6.35 21.08 -42.58
CA VAL A 504 6.20 22.50 -42.26
C VAL A 504 5.17 23.19 -43.17
N SER A 505 5.11 22.81 -44.44
CA SER A 505 4.16 23.35 -45.42
C SER A 505 2.70 23.01 -45.10
N PHE A 506 2.43 21.83 -44.54
CA PHE A 506 1.07 21.42 -44.20
C PHE A 506 0.59 22.03 -42.88
N ARG A 507 1.45 22.12 -41.85
CA ARG A 507 1.09 22.78 -40.58
C ARG A 507 0.85 24.28 -40.71
N GLN A 508 1.50 24.92 -41.68
CA GLN A 508 1.32 26.32 -42.02
C GLN A 508 0.21 26.55 -43.05
N SER A 509 -0.42 25.50 -43.60
CA SER A 509 -1.54 25.69 -44.51
C SER A 509 -2.72 26.28 -43.73
N GLU A 510 -3.32 27.34 -44.27
CA GLU A 510 -4.54 27.94 -43.68
C GLU A 510 -5.64 26.90 -43.50
N SER A 511 -5.62 25.83 -44.31
CA SER A 511 -6.57 24.74 -44.30
C SER A 511 -6.50 23.88 -43.05
N TYR A 512 -5.31 23.52 -42.54
CA TYR A 512 -5.20 22.74 -41.29
C TYR A 512 -5.74 23.49 -40.06
N GLY A 513 -5.66 24.83 -40.06
CA GLY A 513 -6.17 25.71 -39.00
C GLY A 513 -7.69 25.96 -39.04
N LYS A 514 -8.39 25.55 -40.12
CA LYS A 514 -9.83 25.80 -40.27
C LYS A 514 -10.63 25.20 -39.12
N ARG A 515 -11.69 25.91 -38.70
CA ARG A 515 -12.64 25.44 -37.65
C ARG A 515 -13.29 24.12 -38.03
N GLU A 516 -13.46 23.88 -39.32
CA GLU A 516 -14.05 22.66 -39.90
C GLU A 516 -13.21 21.40 -39.68
N LEU A 517 -11.92 21.54 -39.37
CA LEU A 517 -11.00 20.44 -39.05
C LEU A 517 -10.75 20.26 -37.56
N SER A 518 -11.41 21.04 -36.69
CA SER A 518 -11.26 20.95 -35.23
C SER A 518 -11.42 19.52 -34.71
N ARG A 519 -12.45 18.80 -35.16
CA ARG A 519 -12.69 17.42 -34.77
C ARG A 519 -11.63 16.43 -35.26
N VAL A 520 -11.06 16.67 -36.45
CA VAL A 520 -9.94 15.86 -36.97
C VAL A 520 -8.72 16.03 -36.07
N ARG A 521 -8.42 17.26 -35.65
CA ARG A 521 -7.33 17.55 -34.72
C ARG A 521 -7.57 16.93 -33.35
N ASP A 522 -8.78 17.06 -32.80
CA ASP A 522 -9.15 16.43 -31.53
C ASP A 522 -8.96 14.90 -31.56
N PHE A 523 -9.37 14.24 -32.65
CA PHE A 523 -9.14 12.80 -32.81
C PHE A 523 -7.67 12.45 -32.94
N PHE A 524 -6.91 13.21 -33.73
CA PHE A 524 -5.48 13.00 -33.94
C PHE A 524 -4.67 13.17 -32.63
N ASP A 525 -4.96 14.20 -31.85
CA ASP A 525 -4.31 14.47 -30.56
C ASP A 525 -4.59 13.36 -29.54
N ARG A 526 -5.83 12.87 -29.48
CA ARG A 526 -6.19 11.71 -28.65
C ARG A 526 -5.45 10.44 -29.04
N MET A 527 -5.24 10.20 -30.34
CA MET A 527 -4.47 9.05 -30.82
C MET A 527 -2.98 9.17 -30.45
N ILE A 528 -2.41 10.38 -30.42
CA ILE A 528 -1.04 10.61 -29.94
C ILE A 528 -0.91 10.35 -28.44
N GLN A 529 -1.91 10.69 -27.62
CA GLN A 529 -1.87 10.49 -26.17
C GLN A 529 -2.03 9.03 -25.72
N MET A 530 -2.57 8.16 -26.59
CA MET A 530 -2.83 6.75 -26.29
C MET A 530 -1.75 5.78 -26.78
N GLY A 531 -0.77 6.25 -27.57
CA GLY A 531 0.38 5.47 -28.03
C GLY A 531 1.65 5.89 -27.32
#